data_AF-A0A954A7I0-F1
#
_entry.id   AF-A0A954A7I0-F1
#
_cell.length_a   1.000
_cell.length_b   1.000
_cell.length_c   1.000
_cell.angle_alpha   90.00
_cell.angle_beta   90.00
_cell.angle_gamma   90.00
#
_symmetry.space_group_name_H-M   'P 1'
#
loop_
_entity.id
_entity.type
_entity.pdbx_description
1 polymer ?
#
loop_
_entity_poly.entity_id
_entity_poly.type
_entity_poly.pdbx_seq_one_letter_code
_entity_poly.pdbx_strand_id
1 'polypeptide(L)'
;MPHHAHPLRRLLRYASGFRARIRSAVACTILNKIFDLAPPLLIGAAVDIVVQRESSWIASWGIPDLEHQLWVLAAVTLLIWGLESVFEYAASILWRNLAQSLQHELRRDGYEHVQGLDLAFFEDRSTGSLLTILNDDVNQLERFLDNGASQLLKVGTTVVVIGAIFFWLAPTIAALAFLPIPVILWGSFAVQRRLAPRYAEVRGRARSRPRRGPVSR
;
A
#
# COMPACT_ATOMS: atom_id res chain seq x y z
N MET A 1 30.82 -17.67 9.22
CA MET A 1 29.54 -17.02 9.56
C MET A 1 28.74 -16.76 8.28
N PRO A 2 27.73 -17.56 7.89
CA PRO A 2 26.84 -17.20 6.78
C PRO A 2 25.39 -17.08 7.31
N HIS A 3 24.53 -16.12 6.98
CA HIS A 3 24.41 -15.19 5.87
C HIS A 3 23.79 -13.87 6.39
N HIS A 4 24.26 -12.72 5.88
CA HIS A 4 23.51 -11.46 5.99
C HIS A 4 22.21 -11.56 5.15
N ALA A 5 21.18 -12.23 5.69
CA ALA A 5 19.85 -12.14 5.11
C ALA A 5 19.44 -10.67 5.13
N HIS A 6 19.05 -10.13 3.96
CA HIS A 6 18.54 -8.77 3.84
C HIS A 6 17.54 -8.47 4.99
N PRO A 7 17.58 -7.28 5.62
CA PRO A 7 16.71 -6.93 6.74
C PRO A 7 15.23 -7.22 6.46
N LEU A 8 14.78 -7.00 5.23
CA LEU A 8 13.43 -7.32 4.76
C LEU A 8 13.11 -8.82 4.84
N ARG A 9 14.06 -9.70 4.52
CA ARG A 9 13.86 -11.16 4.61
C ARG A 9 13.74 -11.61 6.06
N ARG A 10 14.48 -11.00 6.99
CA ARG A 10 14.32 -11.23 8.43
C ARG A 10 12.95 -10.79 8.91
N LEU A 11 12.51 -9.60 8.50
CA LEU A 11 11.17 -9.09 8.80
C LEU A 11 10.07 -10.00 8.27
N LEU A 12 10.17 -10.44 7.01
CA LEU A 12 9.19 -11.35 6.39
C LEU A 12 9.12 -12.69 7.11
N ARG A 13 10.26 -13.21 7.57
CA ARG A 13 10.30 -14.44 8.37
C ARG A 13 9.65 -14.24 9.74
N TYR A 14 9.87 -13.10 10.38
CA TYR A 14 9.22 -12.74 11.64
C TYR A 14 7.70 -12.60 11.47
N ALA A 15 7.27 -11.93 10.40
CA ALA A 15 5.87 -11.80 10.02
C ALA A 15 5.20 -13.12 9.60
N SER A 16 5.97 -14.20 9.44
CA SER A 16 5.45 -15.49 9.01
C SER A 16 4.56 -16.18 10.05
N GLY A 17 4.55 -15.71 11.31
CA GLY A 17 3.53 -16.10 12.31
C GLY A 17 2.14 -15.56 11.99
N PHE A 18 2.03 -14.51 11.18
CA PHE A 18 0.78 -13.81 10.86
C PHE A 18 0.26 -14.12 9.44
N ARG A 19 0.65 -15.26 8.84
CA ARG A 19 0.29 -15.64 7.46
C ARG A 19 -1.20 -15.59 7.16
N ALA A 20 -2.05 -15.98 8.11
CA ALA A 20 -3.51 -15.93 7.91
C ALA A 20 -4.00 -14.48 7.75
N ARG A 21 -3.56 -13.57 8.62
CA ARG A 21 -3.92 -12.15 8.57
C ARG A 21 -3.36 -11.45 7.34
N ILE A 22 -2.13 -11.79 6.95
CA ILE A 22 -1.52 -11.28 5.70
C ILE A 22 -2.33 -11.73 4.49
N ARG A 23 -2.66 -13.03 4.40
CA ARG A 23 -3.46 -13.56 3.28
C ARG A 23 -4.84 -12.92 3.21
N SER A 24 -5.53 -12.72 4.34
CA SER A 24 -6.83 -12.05 4.35
C SER A 24 -6.73 -10.58 3.96
N ALA A 25 -5.71 -9.86 4.42
CA ALA A 25 -5.46 -8.46 4.06
C ALA A 25 -5.20 -8.31 2.56
N VAL A 26 -4.35 -9.19 2.00
CA VAL A 26 -4.05 -9.25 0.57
C VAL A 26 -5.30 -9.58 -0.23
N ALA A 27 -6.07 -10.60 0.17
CA ALA A 27 -7.30 -10.99 -0.52
C ALA A 27 -8.33 -9.85 -0.54
N CYS A 28 -8.57 -9.18 0.59
CA CYS A 28 -9.46 -8.01 0.65
C CYS A 28 -8.95 -6.86 -0.22
N THR A 29 -7.64 -6.64 -0.24
CA THR A 29 -7.03 -5.60 -1.09
C THR A 29 -7.25 -5.91 -2.57
N ILE A 30 -7.03 -7.15 -3.01
CA ILE A 30 -7.25 -7.57 -4.41
C ILE A 30 -8.73 -7.45 -4.79
N LEU A 31 -9.64 -7.94 -3.94
CA LEU A 31 -11.08 -7.83 -4.18
C LEU A 31 -11.52 -6.37 -4.27
N ASN A 32 -11.08 -5.51 -3.35
CA ASN A 32 -11.31 -4.07 -3.43
C ASN A 32 -10.86 -3.49 -4.78
N LYS A 33 -9.64 -3.82 -5.25
CA LYS A 33 -9.13 -3.33 -6.55
C LYS A 33 -9.95 -3.82 -7.75
N ILE A 34 -10.62 -4.97 -7.65
CA ILE A 34 -11.53 -5.45 -8.71
C ILE A 34 -12.80 -4.58 -8.75
N PHE A 35 -13.40 -4.26 -7.59
CA PHE A 35 -14.57 -3.39 -7.52
C PHE A 35 -14.26 -1.93 -7.90
N ASP A 36 -13.07 -1.46 -7.58
CA ASP A 36 -12.53 -0.14 -7.97
C ASP A 36 -12.45 0.04 -9.50
N LEU A 37 -12.50 -1.06 -10.27
CA LEU A 37 -12.54 -1.03 -11.73
C LEU A 37 -13.96 -1.02 -12.32
N ALA A 38 -14.97 -1.20 -11.50
CA ALA A 38 -16.34 -1.18 -11.96
C ALA A 38 -16.82 0.17 -12.51
N PRO A 39 -16.46 1.36 -11.97
CA PRO A 39 -17.02 2.62 -12.45
C PRO A 39 -16.82 2.87 -13.97
N PRO A 40 -15.64 2.66 -14.57
CA PRO A 40 -15.47 2.73 -16.02
C PRO A 40 -16.40 1.78 -16.80
N LEU A 41 -16.57 0.55 -16.32
CA LEU A 41 -17.44 -0.45 -16.95
C LEU A 41 -18.93 -0.08 -16.81
N LEU A 42 -19.32 0.46 -15.66
CA LEU A 42 -20.68 0.95 -15.40
C LEU A 42 -21.01 2.18 -16.25
N ILE A 43 -20.04 3.07 -16.47
CA ILE A 43 -20.21 4.19 -17.41
C ILE A 43 -20.38 3.67 -18.84
N GLY A 44 -19.57 2.70 -19.26
CA GLY A 44 -19.74 2.05 -20.57
C GLY A 44 -21.14 1.44 -20.73
N ALA A 45 -21.59 0.70 -19.72
CA ALA A 45 -22.95 0.14 -19.66
C ALA A 45 -24.04 1.21 -19.72
N ALA A 46 -23.88 2.33 -18.99
CA ALA A 46 -24.82 3.45 -19.02
C ALA A 46 -24.93 4.06 -20.42
N VAL A 47 -23.77 4.27 -21.09
CA VAL A 47 -23.72 4.79 -22.45
C VAL A 47 -24.41 3.83 -23.41
N ASP A 48 -24.16 2.52 -23.30
CA ASP A 48 -24.79 1.52 -24.18
C ASP A 48 -26.32 1.48 -24.00
N ILE A 49 -26.83 1.56 -22.77
CA ILE A 49 -28.26 1.65 -22.49
C ILE A 49 -28.88 2.90 -23.15
N VAL A 50 -28.23 4.05 -22.99
CA VAL A 50 -28.76 5.33 -23.50
C VAL A 50 -28.67 5.41 -25.04
N VAL A 51 -27.60 4.88 -25.63
CA VAL A 51 -27.33 4.96 -27.07
C VAL A 51 -28.05 3.86 -27.86
N GLN A 52 -27.99 2.60 -27.39
CA GLN A 52 -28.49 1.43 -28.13
C GLN A 52 -29.94 1.07 -27.75
N ARG A 53 -30.48 1.63 -26.65
CA ARG A 53 -31.86 1.45 -26.14
C ARG A 53 -32.32 -0.02 -26.17
N GLU A 54 -33.16 -0.40 -27.13
CA GLU A 54 -33.74 -1.75 -27.26
C GLU A 54 -32.75 -2.83 -27.71
N SER A 55 -31.59 -2.44 -28.25
CA SER A 55 -30.51 -3.36 -28.65
C SER A 55 -29.38 -3.47 -27.61
N SER A 56 -29.54 -2.82 -26.46
CA SER A 56 -28.59 -2.92 -25.36
C SER A 56 -28.49 -4.35 -24.84
N TRP A 57 -27.29 -4.76 -24.44
CA TRP A 57 -27.02 -6.05 -23.78
C TRP A 57 -27.98 -6.38 -22.62
N ILE A 58 -28.49 -5.37 -21.90
CA ILE A 58 -29.46 -5.53 -20.81
C ILE A 58 -30.89 -5.77 -21.34
N ALA A 59 -31.24 -5.22 -22.51
CA ALA A 59 -32.52 -5.49 -23.16
C ALA A 59 -32.67 -6.97 -23.54
N SER A 60 -31.54 -7.63 -23.86
CA SER A 60 -31.49 -9.07 -24.17
C SER A 60 -31.88 -9.99 -23.00
N TRP A 61 -31.93 -9.46 -21.77
CA TRP A 61 -32.40 -10.17 -20.57
C TRP A 61 -33.91 -10.03 -20.33
N GLY A 62 -34.66 -9.42 -21.27
CA GLY A 62 -36.11 -9.31 -21.21
C GLY A 62 -36.64 -8.05 -20.51
N ILE A 63 -35.80 -7.01 -20.35
CA ILE A 63 -36.19 -5.71 -19.79
C ILE A 63 -36.10 -4.65 -20.91
N PRO A 64 -37.15 -4.46 -21.73
CA PRO A 64 -37.12 -3.53 -22.85
C PRO A 64 -37.16 -2.05 -22.41
N ASP A 65 -37.77 -1.77 -21.25
CA ASP A 65 -37.97 -0.39 -20.78
C ASP A 65 -36.68 0.26 -20.26
N LEU A 66 -36.32 1.39 -20.88
CA LEU A 66 -35.15 2.20 -20.54
C LEU A 66 -35.10 2.59 -19.05
N GLU A 67 -36.25 2.95 -18.46
CA GLU A 67 -36.35 3.34 -17.05
C GLU A 67 -35.94 2.18 -16.12
N HIS A 68 -36.44 0.97 -16.40
CA HIS A 68 -36.10 -0.22 -15.63
C HIS A 68 -34.62 -0.60 -15.78
N GLN A 69 -34.04 -0.46 -16.98
CA GLN A 69 -32.61 -0.70 -17.20
C GLN A 69 -31.73 0.26 -16.37
N LEU A 70 -32.11 1.53 -16.28
CA LEU A 70 -31.41 2.53 -15.47
C LEU A 70 -31.54 2.26 -13.97
N TRP A 71 -32.70 1.84 -13.48
CA TRP A 71 -32.87 1.42 -12.08
C TRP A 71 -32.04 0.19 -11.72
N VAL A 72 -31.97 -0.81 -12.61
CA VAL A 72 -31.11 -1.98 -12.43
C VAL A 72 -29.65 -1.55 -12.39
N LEU A 73 -29.20 -0.71 -13.33
CA LEU A 73 -27.84 -0.20 -13.34
C LEU A 73 -27.52 0.59 -12.06
N ALA A 74 -28.45 1.41 -11.57
CA ALA A 74 -28.29 2.15 -10.31
C ALA A 74 -28.17 1.21 -9.11
N ALA A 75 -28.99 0.16 -9.03
CA ALA A 75 -28.93 -0.84 -7.97
C ALA A 75 -27.61 -1.62 -8.00
N VAL A 76 -27.15 -2.03 -9.19
CA VAL A 76 -25.85 -2.71 -9.37
C VAL A 76 -24.70 -1.78 -8.98
N THR A 77 -24.76 -0.51 -9.37
CA THR A 77 -23.75 0.50 -9.02
C THR A 77 -23.67 0.67 -7.50
N LEU A 78 -24.82 0.79 -6.83
CA LEU A 78 -24.88 0.92 -5.37
C LEU A 78 -24.30 -0.31 -4.67
N LEU A 79 -24.63 -1.51 -5.15
CA LEU A 79 -24.10 -2.77 -4.61
C LEU A 79 -22.57 -2.84 -4.76
N ILE A 80 -22.05 -2.48 -5.94
CA ILE A 80 -20.62 -2.48 -6.23
C ILE A 80 -19.87 -1.51 -5.31
N TRP A 81 -20.36 -0.27 -5.16
CA TRP A 81 -19.76 0.71 -4.25
C TRP A 81 -19.84 0.25 -2.79
N GLY A 82 -20.95 -0.38 -2.39
CA GLY A 82 -21.09 -0.98 -1.07
C GLY A 82 -20.04 -2.06 -0.82
N LEU A 83 -19.86 -2.99 -1.76
CA LEU A 83 -18.86 -4.06 -1.67
C LEU A 83 -17.44 -3.49 -1.67
N GLU A 84 -17.15 -2.55 -2.57
CA GLU A 84 -15.86 -1.86 -2.65
C GLU A 84 -15.47 -1.26 -1.28
N SER A 85 -16.39 -0.49 -0.68
CA SER A 85 -16.21 0.16 0.61
C SER A 85 -16.03 -0.85 1.75
N VAL A 86 -16.81 -1.93 1.77
CA VAL A 86 -16.66 -3.01 2.76
C VAL A 86 -15.28 -3.67 2.65
N PHE A 87 -14.82 -3.99 1.44
CA PHE A 87 -13.50 -4.59 1.25
C PHE A 87 -12.36 -3.62 1.55
N GLU A 88 -12.51 -2.33 1.24
CA GLU A 88 -11.54 -1.30 1.61
C GLU A 88 -11.40 -1.19 3.12
N TYR A 89 -12.53 -1.08 3.82
CA TYR A 89 -12.58 -0.99 5.27
C TYR A 89 -11.98 -2.24 5.92
N ALA A 90 -12.37 -3.43 5.45
CA ALA A 90 -11.82 -4.70 5.93
C ALA A 90 -10.30 -4.78 5.71
N ALA A 91 -9.80 -4.39 4.54
CA ALA A 91 -8.37 -4.34 4.26
C ALA A 91 -7.64 -3.36 5.20
N SER A 92 -8.21 -2.17 5.43
CA SER A 92 -7.66 -1.16 6.36
C SER A 92 -7.52 -1.71 7.78
N ILE A 93 -8.57 -2.35 8.32
CA ILE A 93 -8.52 -2.97 9.65
C ILE A 93 -7.46 -4.07 9.69
N LEU A 94 -7.41 -4.94 8.69
CA LEU A 94 -6.48 -6.07 8.67
C LEU A 94 -5.02 -5.61 8.63
N TRP A 95 -4.69 -4.59 7.82
CA TRP A 95 -3.35 -4.01 7.76
C TRP A 95 -2.96 -3.32 9.08
N ARG A 96 -3.85 -2.52 9.67
CA ARG A 96 -3.62 -1.84 10.95
C ARG A 96 -3.36 -2.84 12.08
N ASN A 97 -4.24 -3.84 12.22
CA ASN A 97 -4.11 -4.86 13.27
C ASN A 97 -2.84 -5.70 13.10
N LEU A 98 -2.47 -6.00 11.85
CA LEU A 98 -1.22 -6.70 11.54
C LEU A 98 0.00 -5.87 11.96
N ALA A 99 0.03 -4.59 11.59
CA ALA A 99 1.13 -3.68 11.92
C ALA A 99 1.30 -3.53 13.43
N GLN A 100 0.20 -3.30 14.16
CA GLN A 100 0.19 -3.19 15.62
C GLN A 100 0.65 -4.48 16.31
N SER A 101 0.18 -5.65 15.85
CA SER A 101 0.59 -6.93 16.43
C SER A 101 2.08 -7.18 16.23
N LEU A 102 2.59 -6.91 15.03
CA LEU A 102 4.02 -7.06 14.73
C LEU A 102 4.87 -6.07 15.53
N GLN A 103 4.42 -4.83 15.67
CA GLN A 103 5.08 -3.83 16.49
C GLN A 103 5.16 -4.26 17.95
N HIS A 104 4.04 -4.76 18.49
CA HIS A 104 3.97 -5.22 19.88
C HIS A 104 4.96 -6.36 20.14
N GLU A 105 4.96 -7.38 19.28
CA GLU A 105 5.86 -8.52 19.40
C GLU A 105 7.33 -8.07 19.30
N LEU A 106 7.67 -7.23 18.30
CA LEU A 106 9.05 -6.76 18.12
C LEU A 106 9.53 -5.90 19.29
N ARG A 107 8.64 -5.10 19.86
CA ARG A 107 8.94 -4.30 21.04
C ARG A 107 9.17 -5.21 22.25
N ARG A 108 8.33 -6.22 22.44
CA ARG A 108 8.47 -7.21 23.52
C ARG A 108 9.81 -7.95 23.40
N ASP A 109 10.09 -8.57 22.26
CA ASP A 109 11.33 -9.30 22.00
C ASP A 109 12.56 -8.41 22.14
N GLY A 110 12.47 -7.17 21.67
CA GLY A 110 13.53 -6.18 21.81
C GLY A 110 13.81 -5.81 23.27
N TYR A 111 12.77 -5.60 24.08
CA TYR A 111 12.92 -5.31 25.51
C TYR A 111 13.47 -6.51 26.27
N GLU A 112 12.95 -7.71 26.03
CA GLU A 112 13.42 -8.94 26.67
C GLU A 112 14.90 -9.18 26.37
N HIS A 113 15.31 -9.00 25.11
CA HIS A 113 16.71 -9.09 24.73
C HIS A 113 17.59 -8.06 25.45
N VAL A 114 17.15 -6.79 25.50
CA VAL A 114 17.92 -5.72 26.15
C VAL A 114 18.04 -5.94 27.66
N GLN A 115 17.00 -6.44 28.32
CA GLN A 115 17.05 -6.75 29.76
C GLN A 115 18.02 -7.89 30.10
N GLY A 116 18.29 -8.80 29.16
CA GLY A 116 19.23 -9.90 29.33
C GLY A 116 20.69 -9.56 29.01
N LEU A 117 21.02 -8.30 28.68
CA LEU A 117 22.39 -7.88 28.37
C LEU A 117 23.18 -7.56 29.64
N ASP A 118 24.47 -7.89 29.64
CA ASP A 118 25.37 -7.61 30.75
C ASP A 118 25.70 -6.12 30.88
N LEU A 119 26.08 -5.69 32.09
CA LEU A 119 26.40 -4.28 32.38
C LEU A 119 27.51 -3.72 31.46
N ALA A 120 28.51 -4.53 31.13
CA ALA A 120 29.60 -4.15 30.22
C ALA A 120 29.09 -3.71 28.83
N PHE A 121 27.97 -4.26 28.34
CA PHE A 121 27.36 -3.84 27.08
C PHE A 121 26.82 -2.41 27.16
N PHE A 122 26.28 -2.02 28.32
CA PHE A 122 25.75 -0.67 28.55
C PHE A 122 26.83 0.36 28.84
N GLU A 123 28.02 -0.06 29.27
CA GLU A 123 29.19 0.83 29.41
C GLU A 123 29.77 1.19 28.03
N ASP A 124 29.77 0.23 27.08
CA ASP A 124 30.27 0.41 25.71
C ASP A 124 29.26 1.09 24.75
N ARG A 125 27.97 1.16 25.12
CA ARG A 125 26.88 1.68 24.27
C ARG A 125 26.00 2.66 25.02
N SER A 126 25.63 3.76 24.37
CA SER A 126 24.68 4.69 25.00
C SER A 126 23.28 4.06 25.14
N THR A 127 22.78 3.97 26.38
CA THR A 127 21.42 3.52 26.69
C THR A 127 20.36 4.29 25.90
N GLY A 128 20.63 5.58 25.61
CA GLY A 128 19.79 6.41 24.75
C GLY A 128 19.64 5.85 23.33
N SER A 129 20.69 5.30 22.73
CA SER A 129 20.61 4.70 21.38
C SER A 129 19.72 3.45 21.37
N LEU A 130 19.73 2.65 22.44
CA LEU A 130 18.88 1.45 22.55
C LEU A 130 17.41 1.84 22.68
N LEU A 131 17.10 2.84 23.50
CA LEU A 131 15.75 3.37 23.64
C LEU A 131 15.21 3.95 22.33
N THR A 132 16.05 4.66 21.57
CA THR A 132 15.70 5.14 20.23
C THR A 132 15.35 3.98 19.30
N ILE A 133 16.13 2.89 19.28
CA ILE A 133 15.82 1.72 18.43
C ILE A 133 14.48 1.08 18.83
N LEU A 134 14.26 0.85 20.13
CA LEU A 134 13.04 0.21 20.64
C LEU A 134 11.77 1.05 20.44
N ASN A 135 11.91 2.36 20.30
CA ASN A 135 10.80 3.27 20.09
C ASN A 135 10.68 3.70 18.62
N ASP A 136 11.67 4.42 18.11
CA ASP A 136 11.61 5.08 16.80
C ASP A 136 11.69 4.10 15.64
N ASP A 137 12.65 3.16 15.65
CA ASP A 137 12.82 2.20 14.56
C ASP A 137 11.63 1.21 14.51
N VAL A 138 11.17 0.76 15.68
CA VAL A 138 9.99 -0.11 15.80
C VAL A 138 8.71 0.61 15.34
N ASN A 139 8.51 1.89 15.71
CA ASN A 139 7.38 2.68 15.20
C ASN A 139 7.51 2.96 13.68
N GLN A 140 8.72 3.14 13.16
CA GLN A 140 8.92 3.32 11.72
C GLN A 140 8.56 2.05 10.95
N LEU A 141 8.86 0.89 11.53
CA LEU A 141 8.48 -0.39 10.96
C LEU A 141 6.97 -0.61 10.98
N GLU A 142 6.29 -0.24 12.07
CA GLU A 142 4.82 -0.23 12.13
C GLU A 142 4.24 0.62 11.00
N ARG A 143 4.68 1.88 10.85
CA ARG A 143 4.22 2.75 9.76
C ARG A 143 4.48 2.15 8.37
N PHE A 144 5.62 1.48 8.19
CA PHE A 144 5.94 0.79 6.95
C PHE A 144 4.97 -0.38 6.68
N LEU A 145 4.61 -1.16 7.70
CA LEU A 145 3.68 -2.28 7.55
C LEU A 145 2.23 -1.81 7.35
N ASP A 146 1.81 -0.77 8.08
CA ASP A 146 0.46 -0.20 8.00
C ASP A 146 0.21 0.46 6.65
N ASN A 147 1.13 1.33 6.21
CA ASN A 147 0.94 2.15 5.02
C ASN A 147 1.81 1.71 3.85
N GLY A 148 3.11 1.50 4.07
CA GLY A 148 4.06 1.21 3.00
C GLY A 148 3.75 -0.11 2.28
N ALA A 149 3.59 -1.19 3.02
CA ALA A 149 3.32 -2.53 2.47
C ALA A 149 1.96 -2.58 1.77
N SER A 150 0.91 -2.04 2.42
CA SER A 150 -0.43 -1.91 1.83
C SER A 150 -0.41 -1.11 0.53
N GLN A 151 0.27 0.05 0.50
CA GLN A 151 0.37 0.88 -0.69
C GLN A 151 1.13 0.20 -1.83
N LEU A 152 2.24 -0.46 -1.54
CA LEU A 152 2.99 -1.22 -2.56
C LEU A 152 2.13 -2.33 -3.18
N LEU A 153 1.35 -3.04 -2.36
CA LEU A 153 0.42 -4.06 -2.84
C LEU A 153 -0.73 -3.47 -3.64
N LYS A 154 -1.32 -2.35 -3.21
CA LYS A 154 -2.36 -1.64 -3.96
C LYS A 154 -1.84 -1.22 -5.33
N VAL A 155 -0.70 -0.53 -5.39
CA VAL A 155 -0.09 -0.08 -6.66
C VAL A 155 0.25 -1.28 -7.55
N GLY A 156 0.89 -2.31 -7.00
CA GLY A 156 1.24 -3.51 -7.77
C GLY A 156 0.00 -4.23 -8.32
N THR A 157 -1.03 -4.39 -7.49
CA THR A 157 -2.30 -5.02 -7.89
C THR A 157 -3.01 -4.19 -8.94
N THR A 158 -3.08 -2.86 -8.78
CA THR A 158 -3.62 -1.94 -9.77
C THR A 158 -2.90 -2.11 -11.11
N VAL A 159 -1.58 -2.05 -11.14
CA VAL A 159 -0.82 -2.19 -12.39
C VAL A 159 -1.04 -3.54 -13.06
N VAL A 160 -1.08 -4.63 -12.28
CA VAL A 160 -1.25 -5.99 -12.84
C VAL A 160 -2.69 -6.26 -13.26
N VAL A 161 -3.67 -6.07 -12.37
CA VAL A 161 -5.07 -6.42 -12.61
C VAL A 161 -5.70 -5.44 -13.60
N ILE A 162 -5.62 -4.13 -13.32
CA ILE A 162 -6.21 -3.12 -14.19
C ILE A 162 -5.46 -3.09 -15.53
N GLY A 163 -4.12 -3.19 -15.50
CA GLY A 163 -3.32 -3.30 -16.72
C GLY A 163 -3.74 -4.49 -17.59
N ALA A 164 -3.83 -5.69 -17.02
CA ALA A 164 -4.25 -6.88 -17.77
C ALA A 164 -5.65 -6.72 -18.40
N ILE A 165 -6.60 -6.15 -17.65
CA ILE A 165 -7.96 -5.92 -18.14
C ILE A 165 -7.97 -4.88 -19.25
N PHE A 166 -7.24 -3.77 -19.11
CA PHE A 166 -7.13 -2.74 -20.15
C PHE A 166 -6.50 -3.30 -21.44
N PHE A 167 -5.44 -4.10 -21.31
CA PHE A 167 -4.82 -4.77 -22.46
C PHE A 167 -5.75 -5.82 -23.10
N TRP A 168 -6.69 -6.39 -22.34
CA TRP A 168 -7.68 -7.32 -22.87
C TRP A 168 -8.83 -6.63 -23.60
N LEU A 169 -9.39 -5.54 -23.04
CA LEU A 169 -10.50 -4.81 -23.67
C LEU A 169 -10.05 -3.92 -24.84
N ALA A 170 -8.93 -3.20 -24.71
CA ALA A 170 -8.50 -2.22 -25.69
C ALA A 170 -6.96 -2.17 -25.79
N PRO A 171 -6.32 -3.16 -26.44
CA PRO A 171 -4.86 -3.29 -26.49
C PRO A 171 -4.14 -2.05 -27.02
N THR A 172 -4.71 -1.40 -28.04
CA THR A 172 -4.13 -0.20 -28.69
C THR A 172 -4.15 1.01 -27.75
N ILE A 173 -5.29 1.27 -27.11
CA ILE A 173 -5.46 2.37 -26.14
C ILE A 173 -4.60 2.11 -24.91
N ALA A 174 -4.57 0.86 -24.42
CA ALA A 174 -3.73 0.46 -23.29
C ALA A 174 -2.25 0.69 -23.58
N ALA A 175 -1.75 0.28 -24.76
CA ALA A 175 -0.35 0.50 -25.15
C ALA A 175 0.01 1.99 -25.16
N LEU A 176 -0.86 2.84 -25.73
CA LEU A 176 -0.68 4.29 -25.74
C LEU A 176 -0.72 4.90 -24.33
N ALA A 177 -1.63 4.44 -23.47
CA ALA A 177 -1.76 4.92 -22.09
C ALA A 177 -0.60 4.49 -21.18
N PHE A 178 0.02 3.33 -21.44
CA PHE A 178 1.16 2.83 -20.68
C PHE A 178 2.50 3.40 -21.16
N LEU A 179 2.58 3.92 -22.39
CA LEU A 179 3.80 4.46 -22.99
C LEU A 179 4.47 5.59 -22.16
N PRO A 180 3.75 6.51 -21.50
CA PRO A 180 4.35 7.49 -20.62
C PRO A 180 4.94 6.91 -19.32
N ILE A 181 4.48 5.74 -18.86
CA ILE A 181 4.87 5.17 -17.56
C ILE A 181 6.38 4.91 -17.48
N PRO A 182 7.04 4.24 -18.45
CA PRO A 182 8.51 4.11 -18.47
C PRO A 182 9.25 5.44 -18.41
N VAL A 183 8.75 6.47 -19.10
CA VAL A 183 9.35 7.82 -19.11
C VAL A 183 9.25 8.46 -17.73
N ILE A 184 8.08 8.38 -17.09
CA ILE A 184 7.86 8.88 -15.73
C ILE A 184 8.75 8.13 -14.73
N LEU A 185 8.84 6.81 -14.83
CA LEU A 185 9.70 6.00 -13.96
C LEU A 185 11.16 6.37 -14.14
N TRP A 186 11.64 6.45 -15.38
CA TRP A 186 13.01 6.86 -15.67
C TRP A 186 13.32 8.25 -15.11
N GLY A 187 12.44 9.23 -15.35
CA GLY A 187 12.57 10.58 -14.81
C GLY A 187 12.60 10.59 -13.28
N SER A 188 11.69 9.85 -12.64
CA SER A 188 11.61 9.71 -11.18
C SER A 188 12.89 9.12 -10.60
N PHE A 189 13.40 8.03 -11.16
CA PHE A 189 14.65 7.41 -10.72
C PHE A 189 15.86 8.30 -10.99
N ALA A 190 15.90 9.02 -12.11
CA ALA A 190 16.98 9.95 -12.42
C ALA A 190 17.04 11.09 -11.41
N VAL A 191 15.89 11.70 -11.10
CA VAL A 191 15.75 12.75 -10.08
C VAL A 191 16.13 12.19 -8.71
N GLN A 192 15.61 11.04 -8.31
CA GLN A 192 15.91 10.40 -7.03
C GLN A 192 17.41 10.13 -6.86
N ARG A 193 18.08 9.58 -7.89
CA ARG A 193 19.53 9.33 -7.88
C ARG A 193 20.34 10.63 -7.76
N ARG A 194 19.88 11.73 -8.35
CA ARG A 194 20.54 13.04 -8.26
C ARG A 194 20.31 13.75 -6.93
N LEU A 195 19.12 13.62 -6.33
CA LEU A 195 18.78 14.30 -5.08
C LEU A 195 19.32 13.56 -3.85
N ALA A 196 19.41 12.23 -3.87
CA ALA A 196 19.91 11.43 -2.75
C ALA A 196 21.24 11.95 -2.15
N PRO A 197 22.31 12.24 -2.93
CA PRO A 197 23.54 12.78 -2.37
C PRO A 197 23.37 14.18 -1.77
N ARG A 198 22.53 15.04 -2.37
CA ARG A 198 22.29 16.41 -1.86
C ARG A 198 21.55 16.42 -0.53
N TYR A 199 20.57 15.53 -0.36
CA TYR A 199 19.89 15.36 0.94
C TYR A 199 20.84 14.81 2.00
N ALA A 200 21.77 13.92 1.64
CA ALA A 200 22.79 13.42 2.56
C ALA A 200 23.72 14.56 3.01
N GLU A 201 24.11 15.44 2.10
CA GLU A 201 24.95 16.60 2.39
C GLU A 201 24.25 17.60 3.34
N VAL A 202 22.98 17.93 3.09
CA VAL A 202 22.19 18.80 3.98
C VAL A 202 22.06 18.18 5.38
N ARG A 203 21.83 16.87 5.46
CA ARG A 203 21.74 16.14 6.74
C ARG A 203 23.08 16.14 7.49
N GLY A 204 24.20 16.04 6.76
CA GLY A 204 25.55 16.17 7.30
C GLY A 204 25.83 17.56 7.86
N ARG A 205 25.51 18.61 7.11
CA ARG A 205 25.66 20.02 7.55
C ARG A 205 24.78 20.37 8.75
N ALA A 206 23.58 19.78 8.84
CA ALA A 206 22.71 19.95 10.00
C ALA A 206 23.28 19.29 11.26
N ARG A 207 23.96 18.14 11.13
CA ARG A 207 24.66 17.48 12.25
C ARG A 207 25.93 18.24 12.69
N SER A 208 26.59 18.96 11.78
CA SER A 208 27.82 19.70 12.10
C SER A 208 27.59 21.12 12.63
N ARG A 209 26.34 21.63 12.66
CA ARG A 209 26.03 22.92 13.27
C ARG A 209 25.95 22.77 14.81
N PRO A 210 26.72 23.54 15.60
CA PRO A 210 26.58 23.53 17.04
C PRO A 210 25.15 23.90 17.42
N ARG A 211 24.50 23.08 18.26
CA ARG A 211 23.21 23.44 18.89
C ARG A 211 23.41 24.77 19.62
N ARG A 212 22.91 25.87 19.06
CA ARG A 212 22.80 27.13 19.82
C ARG A 212 21.88 26.84 21.00
N GLY A 213 22.45 26.90 22.20
CA GLY A 213 21.72 26.69 23.45
C GLY A 213 20.57 27.69 23.60
N PRO A 214 19.61 27.42 24.50
CA PRO A 214 18.47 28.30 24.72
C PRO A 214 18.98 29.68 25.15
N VAL A 215 18.44 30.72 24.51
CA VAL A 215 18.63 32.11 24.94
C VAL A 215 17.89 32.25 26.26
N SER A 216 18.63 32.16 27.37
CA SER A 216 18.14 32.52 28.69
C SER A 216 17.74 34.00 28.68
N ARG A 217 16.48 34.28 28.98
CA ARG A 217 16.02 35.58 29.46
C ARG A 217 15.72 35.46 30.94
#